data_AF-A0AAW1QZG7-F1
#
_entry.id   AF-A0AAW1QZG7-F1
#
_cell.length_a   1.000
_cell.length_b   1.000
_cell.length_c   1.000
_cell.angle_alpha   90.00
_cell.angle_beta   90.00
_cell.angle_gamma   90.00
#
_symmetry.space_group_name_H-M   'P 1'
#
loop_
_entity.id
_entity.type
_entity.pdbx_description
1 polymer ?
#
loop_
_entity_poly.entity_id
_entity_poly.type
_entity_poly.pdbx_seq_one_letter_code
_entity_poly.pdbx_strand_id
1 'polypeptide(L)'
;MYRELHELDRALHKLGFPHQLPEDAFRSPNFSLMACCLTWLLHRVDPAVRVPRTASTEAGRMRFLHAALQAAQVRGRVRLNARRLYAADADAVPELLRLAALLQAPDSVALKHGRGGAHAASASADPSTDPGAGPAVDPAPARRLASELAAATRDTLAVLQRERSLRGLRSQALSLAPEEVERRLVEGASAAEAAAEAASLALDALAPLERATQRKEAT
;
A
#
# COMPACT_ATOMS: atom_id res chain seq x y z
N MET A 1 6.01 19.86 -28.67
CA MET A 1 5.86 18.42 -28.36
C MET A 1 7.11 17.83 -27.70
N TYR A 2 8.31 17.95 -28.27
CA TYR A 2 9.55 17.41 -27.65
C TYR A 2 9.91 17.97 -26.26
N ARG A 3 9.56 19.22 -25.96
CA ARG A 3 9.88 19.85 -24.66
C ARG A 3 9.24 19.11 -23.48
N GLU A 4 7.95 18.80 -23.58
CA GLU A 4 7.20 18.15 -22.50
C GLU A 4 7.64 16.71 -22.28
N LEU A 5 8.02 15.99 -23.35
CA LEU A 5 8.54 14.63 -23.23
C LEU A 5 9.89 14.64 -22.49
N HIS A 6 10.77 15.58 -22.84
CA HIS A 6 12.06 15.71 -22.16
C HIS A 6 11.90 16.18 -20.71
N GLU A 7 10.93 17.06 -20.44
CA GLU A 7 10.53 17.43 -19.08
C GLU A 7 10.03 16.21 -18.29
N LEU A 8 9.21 15.35 -18.90
CA LEU A 8 8.73 14.12 -18.27
C LEU A 8 9.87 13.14 -17.98
N ASP A 9 10.74 12.91 -18.95
CA ASP A 9 11.89 12.02 -18.78
C ASP A 9 12.82 12.51 -17.67
N ARG A 10 13.15 13.81 -17.66
CA ARG A 10 13.91 14.43 -16.57
C ARG A 10 13.19 14.30 -15.23
N ALA A 11 11.87 14.48 -15.22
CA ALA A 11 11.08 14.38 -14.00
C ALA A 11 11.06 12.97 -13.42
N LEU A 12 10.90 11.96 -14.28
CA LEU A 12 10.92 10.55 -13.92
C LEU A 12 12.30 10.11 -13.43
N HIS A 13 13.38 10.55 -14.10
CA HIS A 13 14.75 10.29 -13.65
C HIS A 13 15.02 10.85 -12.24
N LYS A 14 14.58 12.08 -11.96
CA LYS A 14 14.70 12.68 -10.62
C LYS A 14 13.94 11.91 -9.54
N LEU A 15 12.81 11.30 -9.89
CA LEU A 15 11.99 10.50 -8.98
C LEU A 15 12.51 9.04 -8.86
N GLY A 16 13.56 8.67 -9.60
CA GLY A 16 14.16 7.33 -9.60
C GLY A 16 13.34 6.30 -10.36
N PHE A 17 12.74 6.68 -11.48
CA PHE A 17 12.09 5.73 -12.40
C PHE A 17 13.14 4.77 -12.98
N PRO A 18 12.90 3.44 -12.95
CA PRO A 18 13.93 2.44 -13.30
C PRO A 18 14.19 2.30 -14.80
N HIS A 19 13.36 2.91 -15.66
CA HIS A 19 13.48 2.81 -17.12
C HIS A 19 13.75 4.17 -17.73
N GLN A 20 14.55 4.22 -18.80
CA GLN A 20 14.73 5.43 -19.58
C GLN A 20 13.63 5.51 -20.63
N LEU A 21 13.05 6.70 -20.85
CA LEU A 21 12.10 6.88 -21.93
C LEU A 21 12.86 7.09 -23.25
N PRO A 22 12.53 6.36 -24.33
CA PRO A 22 13.12 6.61 -25.63
C PRO A 22 12.71 8.00 -26.16
N GLU A 23 13.54 8.63 -27.00
CA GLU A 23 13.27 9.98 -27.55
C GLU A 23 12.00 10.05 -28.40
N ASP A 24 11.60 8.92 -29.00
CA ASP A 24 10.37 8.77 -29.77
C ASP A 24 9.18 8.25 -28.95
N ALA A 25 9.31 8.20 -27.62
CA ALA A 25 8.20 7.83 -26.73
C ALA A 25 6.99 8.73 -26.99
N PHE A 26 5.81 8.14 -27.08
CA PHE A 26 4.53 8.84 -27.32
C PHE A 26 4.41 9.57 -28.68
N ARG A 27 5.37 9.40 -29.60
CA ARG A 27 5.22 9.86 -31.00
C ARG A 27 4.12 9.12 -31.74
N SER A 28 3.90 7.86 -31.37
CA SER A 28 2.74 7.06 -31.71
C SER A 28 2.05 6.56 -30.43
N PRO A 29 0.75 6.22 -30.49
CA PRO A 29 0.00 5.73 -29.34
C PRO A 29 0.66 4.50 -28.70
N ASN A 30 1.19 4.66 -27.48
CA ASN A 30 1.81 3.59 -26.70
C ASN A 30 1.18 3.46 -25.31
N PHE A 31 0.04 2.77 -25.27
CA PHE A 31 -0.70 2.56 -24.04
C PHE A 31 0.09 1.78 -22.98
N SER A 32 0.94 0.84 -23.40
CA SER A 32 1.76 0.04 -22.48
C SER A 32 2.73 0.92 -21.69
N LEU A 33 3.43 1.82 -22.39
CA LEU A 33 4.36 2.77 -21.79
C LEU A 33 3.64 3.78 -20.90
N MET A 34 2.52 4.34 -21.37
CA MET A 34 1.66 5.23 -20.58
C MET A 34 1.26 4.56 -19.26
N ALA A 35 0.76 3.33 -19.34
CA ALA A 35 0.29 2.61 -18.16
C ALA A 35 1.41 2.22 -17.20
N CYS A 36 2.59 1.86 -17.73
CA CYS A 36 3.77 1.60 -16.91
C CYS A 36 4.16 2.86 -16.11
N CYS A 37 4.28 4.01 -16.79
CA CYS A 37 4.60 5.28 -16.16
C CYS A 37 3.54 5.68 -15.12
N LEU A 38 2.25 5.62 -15.50
CA LEU A 38 1.14 5.98 -14.62
C LEU A 38 1.07 5.09 -13.38
N THR A 39 1.22 3.77 -13.55
CA THR A 39 1.22 2.81 -12.44
C THR A 39 2.36 3.10 -11.48
N TRP A 40 3.56 3.35 -12.01
CA TRP A 40 4.73 3.64 -11.19
C TRP A 40 4.56 4.95 -10.41
N LEU A 41 4.07 6.01 -11.05
CA LEU A 41 3.78 7.29 -10.39
C LEU A 41 2.74 7.13 -9.28
N LEU A 42 1.68 6.35 -9.52
CA LEU A 42 0.64 6.10 -8.50
C LEU A 42 1.18 5.33 -7.29
N HIS A 43 2.06 4.35 -7.48
CA HIS A 43 2.71 3.65 -6.36
C HIS A 43 3.65 4.55 -5.56
N ARG A 44 4.25 5.56 -6.21
CA ARG A 44 5.05 6.58 -5.51
C ARG A 44 4.17 7.52 -4.68
N VAL A 45 2.94 7.82 -5.14
CA VAL A 45 1.96 8.60 -4.37
C VAL A 45 1.49 7.84 -3.13
N ASP A 46 1.06 6.58 -3.30
CA ASP A 46 0.64 5.73 -2.19
C ASP A 46 0.94 4.24 -2.53
N PRO A 47 1.85 3.58 -1.77
CA PRO A 47 2.16 2.17 -1.97
C PRO A 47 0.99 1.21 -1.81
N ALA A 48 -0.11 1.63 -1.16
CA ALA A 48 -1.31 0.82 -0.98
C ALA A 48 -2.25 0.83 -2.20
N VAL A 49 -2.00 1.70 -3.19
CA VAL A 49 -2.81 1.77 -4.41
C VAL A 49 -2.69 0.46 -5.19
N ARG A 50 -3.82 -0.16 -5.47
CA ARG A 50 -3.92 -1.35 -6.32
C ARG A 50 -4.67 -1.00 -7.59
N VAL A 51 -3.97 -0.95 -8.71
CA VAL A 51 -4.56 -0.78 -10.04
C VAL A 51 -4.54 -2.15 -10.74
N PRO A 52 -5.61 -2.55 -11.45
CA PRO A 52 -5.62 -3.79 -12.24
C PRO A 52 -4.45 -3.81 -13.23
N ARG A 53 -3.89 -4.99 -13.53
CA ARG A 53 -2.93 -5.10 -14.65
C ARG A 53 -3.62 -4.69 -15.94
N THR A 54 -2.91 -3.94 -16.78
CA THR A 54 -3.40 -3.60 -18.12
C THR A 54 -3.57 -4.86 -18.95
N ALA A 55 -4.74 -5.01 -19.58
CA ALA A 55 -4.98 -6.04 -20.58
C ALA A 55 -4.93 -5.45 -21.99
N SER A 56 -4.64 -6.30 -22.98
CA SER A 56 -4.62 -5.90 -24.39
C SER A 56 -6.00 -5.49 -24.93
N THR A 57 -7.07 -5.89 -24.23
CA THR A 57 -8.46 -5.58 -24.58
C THR A 57 -8.85 -4.15 -24.20
N GLU A 58 -9.68 -3.52 -25.04
CA GLU A 58 -10.22 -2.17 -24.79
C GLU A 58 -10.93 -2.06 -23.43
N ALA A 59 -11.80 -3.02 -23.11
CA ALA A 59 -12.47 -3.08 -21.81
C ALA A 59 -11.48 -3.19 -20.63
N GLY A 60 -10.34 -3.87 -20.81
CA GLY A 60 -9.28 -3.93 -19.81
C GLY A 60 -8.55 -2.61 -19.62
N ARG A 61 -8.25 -1.91 -20.73
CA ARG A 61 -7.62 -0.58 -20.70
C ARG A 61 -8.51 0.46 -20.00
N MET A 62 -9.81 0.45 -20.29
CA MET A 62 -10.78 1.33 -19.64
C MET A 62 -10.91 1.05 -18.14
N ARG A 63 -10.95 -0.23 -17.73
CA ARG A 63 -10.96 -0.61 -16.30
C ARG A 63 -9.69 -0.16 -15.57
N PHE A 64 -8.53 -0.34 -16.19
CA PHE A 64 -7.25 0.17 -15.68
C PHE A 64 -7.31 1.67 -15.47
N LEU A 65 -7.72 2.42 -16.50
CA LEU A 65 -7.81 3.88 -16.47
C LEU A 65 -8.76 4.36 -15.38
N HIS A 66 -9.96 3.78 -15.29
CA HIS A 66 -10.93 4.18 -14.27
C HIS A 66 -10.38 4.01 -12.85
N ALA A 67 -9.73 2.87 -12.56
CA ALA A 67 -9.10 2.62 -11.28
C ALA A 67 -7.91 3.57 -11.02
N ALA A 68 -7.08 3.83 -12.03
CA ALA A 68 -5.93 4.74 -11.93
C ALA A 68 -6.37 6.18 -11.67
N LEU A 69 -7.42 6.65 -12.37
CA LEU A 69 -8.00 7.98 -12.19
C LEU A 69 -8.62 8.15 -10.81
N GLN A 70 -9.36 7.15 -10.34
CA GLN A 70 -9.93 7.15 -8.99
C GLN A 70 -8.81 7.20 -7.94
N ALA A 71 -7.72 6.42 -8.12
CA ALA A 71 -6.58 6.44 -7.22
C ALA A 71 -5.86 7.80 -7.23
N ALA A 72 -5.63 8.40 -8.41
CA ALA A 72 -5.03 9.72 -8.55
C ALA A 72 -5.86 10.80 -7.84
N GLN A 73 -7.19 10.73 -7.96
CA GLN A 73 -8.10 11.69 -7.34
C GLN A 73 -8.17 11.53 -5.82
N VAL A 74 -8.26 10.30 -5.32
CA VAL A 74 -8.42 10.04 -3.88
C VAL A 74 -7.10 10.20 -3.12
N ARG A 75 -6.00 9.68 -3.67
CA ARG A 75 -4.68 9.66 -2.99
C ARG A 75 -3.83 10.86 -3.35
N GLY A 76 -3.80 11.23 -4.63
CA GLY A 76 -3.02 12.37 -5.12
C GLY A 76 -3.75 13.70 -5.09
N ARG A 77 -5.09 13.71 -4.93
CA ARG A 77 -5.95 14.90 -5.10
C ARG A 77 -5.76 15.58 -6.47
N VAL A 78 -5.36 14.82 -7.48
CA VAL A 78 -5.13 15.30 -8.85
C VAL A 78 -6.17 14.72 -9.79
N ARG A 79 -6.86 15.61 -10.51
CA ARG A 79 -7.77 15.25 -11.61
C ARG A 79 -6.96 15.08 -12.89
N LEU A 80 -7.02 13.89 -13.46
CA LEU A 80 -6.37 13.56 -14.73
C LEU A 80 -7.42 13.38 -15.83
N ASN A 81 -7.04 13.68 -17.06
CA ASN A 81 -7.91 13.51 -18.21
C ASN A 81 -7.84 12.09 -18.78
N ALA A 82 -8.92 11.33 -18.61
CA ALA A 82 -9.05 9.95 -19.09
C ALA A 82 -8.81 9.80 -20.59
N ARG A 83 -9.33 10.72 -21.40
CA ARG A 83 -9.26 10.66 -22.86
C ARG A 83 -7.82 10.82 -23.34
N ARG A 84 -7.08 11.75 -22.75
CA ARG A 84 -5.67 12.00 -23.08
C ARG A 84 -4.78 10.83 -22.69
N LEU A 85 -4.99 10.28 -21.50
CA LEU A 85 -4.27 9.08 -21.06
C LEU A 85 -4.60 7.86 -21.93
N TYR A 86 -5.85 7.70 -22.38
CA TYR A 86 -6.25 6.60 -23.27
C TYR A 86 -5.64 6.73 -24.68
N ALA A 87 -5.57 7.95 -25.22
CA ALA A 87 -4.89 8.21 -26.50
C ALA A 87 -3.42 7.76 -26.45
N ALA A 88 -2.78 7.91 -25.28
CA ALA A 88 -1.42 7.41 -25.01
C ALA A 88 -0.38 7.89 -26.03
N ASP A 89 -0.58 9.10 -26.54
CA ASP A 89 0.27 9.83 -27.47
C ASP A 89 0.81 11.09 -26.76
N ALA A 90 1.17 12.11 -27.55
CA ALA A 90 1.61 13.41 -27.07
C ALA A 90 0.75 13.98 -25.93
N ASP A 91 -0.58 13.79 -26.00
CA ASP A 91 -1.52 14.40 -25.07
C ASP A 91 -1.50 13.75 -23.68
N ALA A 92 -0.96 12.53 -23.58
CA ALA A 92 -0.83 11.83 -22.30
C ALA A 92 0.32 12.39 -21.44
N VAL A 93 1.38 12.91 -22.08
CA VAL A 93 2.58 13.44 -21.43
C VAL A 93 2.26 14.54 -20.39
N PRO A 94 1.48 15.59 -20.70
CA PRO A 94 1.15 16.62 -19.71
C PRO A 94 0.31 16.08 -18.54
N GLU A 95 -0.49 15.03 -18.75
CA GLU A 95 -1.25 14.40 -17.66
C GLU A 95 -0.31 13.60 -16.73
N LEU A 96 0.68 12.88 -17.27
CA LEU A 96 1.72 12.22 -16.47
C LEU A 96 2.58 13.23 -15.70
N LEU A 97 2.93 14.35 -16.34
CA LEU A 97 3.68 15.44 -15.72
C LEU A 97 2.97 16.05 -14.51
N ARG A 98 1.64 16.14 -14.51
CA ARG A 98 0.89 16.64 -13.34
C ARG A 98 1.11 15.77 -12.10
N LEU A 99 1.11 14.45 -12.25
CA LEU A 99 1.43 13.52 -11.16
C LEU A 99 2.91 13.59 -10.77
N ALA A 100 3.81 13.69 -11.74
CA ALA A 100 5.24 13.82 -11.45
C ALA A 100 5.55 15.13 -10.70
N ALA A 101 4.92 16.25 -11.10
CA ALA A 101 5.05 17.54 -10.45
C ALA A 101 4.51 17.51 -9.02
N LEU A 102 3.39 16.81 -8.77
CA LEU A 102 2.89 16.57 -7.42
C LEU A 102 3.97 15.92 -6.55
N LEU A 103 4.63 14.86 -7.04
CA LEU A 103 5.66 14.12 -6.31
C LEU A 103 6.99 14.89 -6.15
N GLN A 104 7.24 15.89 -6.99
CA GLN A 104 8.41 16.75 -6.90
C GLN A 104 8.20 17.96 -6.02
N ALA A 105 6.94 18.33 -5.75
CA ALA A 105 6.65 19.43 -4.85
C ALA A 105 7.25 19.11 -3.47
N PRO A 106 7.97 20.06 -2.84
CA PRO A 106 8.60 19.86 -1.53
C PRO A 106 7.58 19.44 -0.46
N ASP A 107 6.32 19.86 -0.62
CA ASP A 107 5.22 19.53 0.27
C ASP A 107 4.68 18.09 0.13
N SER A 108 5.01 17.37 -0.95
CA SER A 108 4.55 15.99 -1.14
C SER A 108 5.32 14.97 -0.30
N VAL A 109 6.55 15.31 0.09
CA VAL A 109 7.29 14.62 1.15
C VAL A 109 6.79 15.08 2.53
N ALA A 110 6.31 16.32 2.65
CA ALA A 110 5.76 16.89 3.88
C ALA A 110 4.30 16.49 4.18
N LEU A 111 3.54 15.96 3.21
CA LEU A 111 2.19 15.45 3.42
C LEU A 111 2.13 14.15 4.26
N LYS A 112 3.29 13.67 4.75
CA LYS A 112 3.36 12.72 5.87
C LYS A 112 3.38 13.36 7.26
N HIS A 113 3.52 14.67 7.41
CA HIS A 113 3.34 15.37 8.68
C HIS A 113 2.63 16.69 8.45
N GLY A 114 1.33 16.70 8.73
CA GLY A 114 0.49 17.87 8.54
C GLY A 114 1.06 19.12 9.22
N ARG A 115 1.15 20.20 8.46
CA ARG A 115 0.83 21.55 8.93
C ARG A 115 0.68 22.47 7.74
N GLY A 116 -0.53 23.01 7.58
CA GLY A 116 -0.76 24.14 6.69
C GLY A 116 -0.17 25.42 7.27
N GLY A 117 -0.06 26.42 6.40
CA GLY A 117 0.18 27.81 6.80
C GLY A 117 1.34 28.43 6.06
N ALA A 118 1.01 29.24 5.07
CA ALA A 118 1.91 30.16 4.39
C ALA A 118 2.59 31.12 5.38
N HIS A 119 3.88 31.39 5.18
CA HIS A 119 4.34 32.76 4.96
C HIS A 119 5.77 32.76 4.40
N ALA A 120 5.93 33.53 3.34
CA ALA A 120 7.21 33.96 2.81
C ALA A 120 8.00 34.77 3.86
N ALA A 121 9.31 34.56 3.91
CA ALA A 121 10.30 35.65 3.90
C ALA A 121 11.71 35.05 3.85
N SER A 122 12.44 35.45 2.81
CA SER A 122 13.90 35.42 2.75
C SER A 122 14.50 36.10 3.98
N ALA A 123 15.42 35.43 4.66
CA ALA A 123 16.30 36.06 5.64
C ALA A 123 17.75 35.72 5.30
N SER A 124 18.47 36.76 4.91
CA SER A 124 19.92 36.84 4.83
C SER A 124 20.55 36.47 6.17
N ALA A 125 21.61 35.67 6.11
CA ALA A 125 22.38 35.25 7.27
C ALA A 125 23.40 36.34 7.66
N ASP A 126 23.25 36.91 8.85
CA ASP A 126 24.29 37.63 9.58
C ASP A 126 24.65 36.83 10.86
N PRO A 127 25.89 36.32 11.01
CA PRO A 127 26.28 35.46 12.12
C PRO A 127 26.97 36.26 13.24
N SER A 128 26.21 37.10 13.94
CA SER A 128 26.72 37.77 15.15
C SER A 128 25.58 38.10 16.11
N THR A 129 25.09 37.08 16.82
CA THR A 129 24.29 37.26 18.03
C THR A 129 24.81 36.31 19.11
N ASP A 130 25.32 36.92 20.16
CA ASP A 130 25.72 36.39 21.47
C ASP A 130 24.73 35.31 22.02
N PRO A 131 25.19 34.13 22.50
CA PRO A 131 24.29 33.02 22.86
C PRO A 131 23.58 33.18 24.22
N GLY A 132 23.54 34.39 24.79
CA GLY A 132 23.26 34.61 26.21
C GLY A 132 21.95 35.28 26.61
N ALA A 133 21.04 35.67 25.70
CA ALA A 133 19.84 36.42 26.10
C ALA A 133 18.64 36.29 25.13
N GLY A 134 18.12 35.08 24.94
CA GLY A 134 16.76 34.88 24.46
C GLY A 134 15.80 34.67 25.65
N PRO A 135 14.51 35.04 25.57
CA PRO A 135 13.55 34.69 26.62
C PRO A 135 13.59 33.18 26.83
N ALA A 136 13.66 32.72 28.08
CA ALA A 136 13.69 31.31 28.42
C ALA A 136 12.42 30.63 27.85
N VAL A 137 12.57 29.98 26.69
CA VAL A 137 11.48 29.21 26.07
C VAL A 137 11.17 28.06 27.01
N ASP A 138 9.92 27.99 27.47
CA ASP A 138 9.47 26.91 28.34
C ASP A 138 9.71 25.55 27.63
N PRO A 139 10.54 24.65 28.19
CA PRO A 139 10.82 23.37 27.58
C PRO A 139 9.68 22.35 27.78
N ALA A 140 8.63 22.68 28.55
CA ALA A 140 7.49 21.79 28.79
C ALA A 140 6.79 21.30 27.50
N PRO A 141 6.43 22.15 26.52
CA PRO A 141 5.88 21.69 25.24
C PRO A 141 6.84 20.79 24.48
N ALA A 142 8.13 21.10 24.46
CA ALA A 142 9.15 20.29 23.79
C ALA A 142 9.28 18.90 24.43
N ARG A 143 9.24 18.81 25.77
CA ARG A 143 9.25 17.53 26.50
C ARG A 143 7.99 16.71 26.25
N ARG A 144 6.82 17.33 26.18
CA ARG A 144 5.55 16.66 25.84
C ARG A 144 5.62 16.06 24.44
N LEU A 145 6.00 16.84 23.44
CA LEU A 145 6.17 16.36 22.07
C LEU A 145 7.22 15.24 21.96
N ALA A 146 8.32 15.35 22.70
CA ALA A 146 9.32 14.28 22.76
C ALA A 146 8.75 12.99 23.37
N SER A 147 7.90 13.09 24.40
CA SER A 147 7.24 11.91 25.01
C SER A 147 6.19 11.28 24.08
N GLU A 148 5.45 12.08 23.33
CA GLU A 148 4.48 11.62 22.32
C GLU A 148 5.20 10.94 21.15
N LEU A 149 6.32 11.53 20.68
CA LEU A 149 7.17 10.92 19.67
C LEU A 149 7.77 9.59 20.17
N ALA A 150 8.22 9.53 21.43
CA ALA A 150 8.72 8.30 22.05
C ALA A 150 7.64 7.22 22.16
N ALA A 151 6.38 7.60 22.42
CA ALA A 151 5.26 6.67 22.41
C ALA A 151 4.94 6.17 20.99
N ALA A 152 4.82 7.06 20.01
CA ALA A 152 4.54 6.70 18.62
C ALA A 152 5.65 5.84 17.99
N THR A 153 6.91 6.11 18.33
CA THR A 153 8.06 5.30 17.89
C THR A 153 8.03 3.90 18.52
N ARG A 154 7.59 3.76 19.77
CA ARG A 154 7.40 2.45 20.41
C ARG A 154 6.30 1.64 19.73
N ASP A 155 5.16 2.27 19.45
CA ASP A 155 4.01 1.60 18.85
C ASP A 155 4.33 1.12 17.42
N THR A 156 4.99 1.96 16.63
CA THR A 156 5.44 1.58 15.28
C THR A 156 6.51 0.48 15.33
N LEU A 157 7.46 0.54 16.26
CA LEU A 157 8.43 -0.54 16.45
C LEU A 157 7.76 -1.87 16.83
N ALA A 158 6.75 -1.85 17.69
CA ALA A 158 6.01 -3.06 18.05
C ALA A 158 5.31 -3.69 16.84
N VAL A 159 4.68 -2.88 15.99
CA VAL A 159 4.05 -3.35 14.74
C VAL A 159 5.08 -3.92 13.75
N LEU A 160 6.23 -3.24 13.58
CA LEU A 160 7.31 -3.71 12.69
C LEU A 160 7.97 -5.00 13.18
N GLN A 161 8.14 -5.16 14.50
CA GLN A 161 8.62 -6.41 15.08
C GLN A 161 7.66 -7.56 14.82
N ARG A 162 6.35 -7.31 14.90
CA ARG A 162 5.31 -8.30 14.56
C ARG A 162 5.25 -8.61 13.06
N GLU A 163 5.54 -7.63 12.21
CA GLU A 163 5.60 -7.85 10.76
C GLU A 163 6.71 -8.86 10.39
N ARG A 164 7.86 -8.83 11.06
CA ARG A 164 8.93 -9.82 10.84
C ARG A 164 8.50 -11.25 11.10
N SER A 165 7.72 -11.51 12.16
CA SER A 165 7.21 -12.87 12.43
C SER A 165 6.08 -13.26 11.48
N LEU A 166 5.22 -12.32 11.11
CA LEU A 166 4.12 -12.56 10.16
C LEU A 166 4.59 -12.79 8.73
N ARG A 167 5.74 -12.23 8.32
CA ARG A 167 6.30 -12.42 6.97
C ARG A 167 6.57 -13.89 6.65
N GLY A 168 7.17 -14.63 7.58
CA GLY A 168 7.48 -16.05 7.41
C GLY A 168 6.22 -16.92 7.28
N LEU A 169 5.26 -16.69 8.17
CA LEU A 169 3.95 -17.36 8.12
C LEU A 169 3.20 -17.04 6.82
N ARG A 170 3.26 -15.79 6.35
CA ARG A 170 2.65 -15.39 5.09
C ARG A 170 3.35 -16.03 3.89
N SER A 171 4.67 -16.07 3.84
CA SER A 171 5.39 -16.75 2.75
C SER A 171 5.08 -18.25 2.74
N GLN A 172 4.96 -18.86 3.91
CA GLN A 172 4.58 -20.27 4.03
C GLN A 172 3.14 -20.51 3.56
N ALA A 173 2.19 -19.67 4.00
CA ALA A 173 0.80 -19.73 3.56
C ALA A 173 0.62 -19.47 2.05
N LEU A 174 1.43 -18.58 1.46
CA LEU A 174 1.41 -18.31 0.03
C LEU A 174 2.15 -19.37 -0.81
N SER A 175 3.10 -20.11 -0.21
CA SER A 175 3.77 -21.24 -0.86
C SER A 175 2.88 -22.48 -0.95
N LEU A 176 1.87 -22.57 -0.09
CA LEU A 176 0.82 -23.57 -0.22
C LEU A 176 -0.05 -23.19 -1.41
N ALA A 177 0.00 -24.01 -2.47
CA ALA A 177 -0.91 -23.88 -3.59
C ALA A 177 -2.36 -24.02 -3.08
N PRO A 178 -3.33 -23.28 -3.65
CA PRO A 178 -4.72 -23.34 -3.23
C PRO A 178 -5.27 -24.78 -3.24
N GLU A 179 -4.84 -25.60 -4.19
CA GLU A 179 -5.24 -27.01 -4.28
C GLU A 179 -4.72 -27.86 -3.11
N GLU A 180 -3.53 -27.58 -2.58
CA GLU A 180 -2.99 -28.28 -1.41
C GLU A 180 -3.73 -27.87 -0.13
N VAL A 181 -4.19 -26.61 -0.06
CA VAL A 181 -5.03 -26.15 1.05
C VAL A 181 -6.39 -26.84 1.00
N GLU A 182 -7.03 -26.91 -0.17
CA GLU A 182 -8.31 -27.60 -0.37
C GLU A 182 -8.17 -29.10 -0.05
N ARG A 183 -7.13 -29.76 -0.56
CA ARG A 183 -6.85 -31.18 -0.25
C ARG A 183 -6.73 -31.43 1.25
N ARG A 184 -5.95 -30.60 1.96
CA ARG A 184 -5.77 -30.73 3.41
C ARG A 184 -7.04 -30.43 4.21
N LEU A 185 -7.90 -29.53 3.73
CA LEU A 185 -9.21 -29.27 4.34
C LEU A 185 -10.16 -30.45 4.17
N VAL A 186 -10.19 -31.07 2.98
CA VAL A 186 -10.99 -32.28 2.70
C VAL A 186 -10.51 -33.45 3.54
N GLU A 187 -9.19 -33.67 3.65
CA GLU A 187 -8.60 -34.70 4.50
C GLU A 187 -8.87 -34.45 6.00
N GLY A 188 -8.83 -33.18 6.43
CA GLY A 188 -9.16 -32.82 7.82
C GLY A 188 -10.65 -33.00 8.14
N ALA A 189 -11.53 -32.69 7.20
CA ALA A 189 -12.98 -32.89 7.34
C ALA A 189 -13.34 -34.37 7.44
N SER A 190 -12.79 -35.21 6.55
CA SER A 190 -13.03 -36.65 6.58
C SER A 190 -12.46 -37.32 7.83
N ALA A 191 -11.29 -36.87 8.32
CA ALA A 191 -10.74 -37.34 9.58
C ALA A 191 -11.59 -36.94 10.80
N ALA A 192 -12.17 -35.73 10.78
CA ALA A 192 -13.07 -35.26 11.84
C ALA A 192 -14.40 -36.01 11.83
N GLU A 193 -14.96 -36.31 10.66
CA GLU A 193 -16.15 -37.15 10.50
C GLU A 193 -15.90 -38.57 11.02
N ALA A 194 -14.79 -39.19 10.63
CA ALA A 194 -14.41 -40.52 11.12
C ALA A 194 -14.21 -40.54 12.65
N ALA A 195 -13.63 -39.47 13.22
CA ALA A 195 -13.50 -39.33 14.66
C ALA A 195 -14.85 -39.15 15.37
N ALA A 196 -15.79 -38.43 14.76
CA ALA A 196 -17.15 -38.25 15.29
C ALA A 196 -17.94 -39.56 15.24
N GLU A 197 -17.82 -40.34 14.16
CA GLU A 197 -18.44 -41.67 14.05
C GLU A 197 -17.85 -42.64 15.09
N ALA A 198 -16.53 -42.65 15.26
CA ALA A 198 -15.86 -43.47 16.28
C ALA A 198 -16.31 -43.07 17.70
N ALA A 199 -16.46 -41.77 17.97
CA ALA A 199 -16.97 -41.28 19.25
C ALA A 199 -18.44 -41.66 19.47
N SER A 200 -19.29 -41.62 18.44
CA SER A 200 -20.68 -42.07 18.51
C SER A 200 -20.77 -43.56 18.83
N LEU A 201 -19.96 -44.40 18.15
CA LEU A 201 -19.91 -45.83 18.41
C LEU A 201 -19.43 -46.16 19.83
N ALA A 202 -18.44 -45.41 20.33
CA ALA A 202 -17.97 -45.55 21.70
C ALA A 202 -19.06 -45.17 22.73
N LEU A 203 -19.86 -44.13 22.44
CA LEU A 203 -20.98 -43.73 23.28
C LEU A 203 -22.08 -44.81 23.31
N ASP A 204 -22.42 -45.37 22.14
CA ASP A 204 -23.41 -46.44 22.03
C ASP A 204 -22.97 -47.73 22.75
N ALA A 205 -21.66 -48.01 22.77
CA ALA A 205 -21.08 -49.13 23.51
C ALA A 205 -21.10 -48.93 25.04
N LEU A 206 -21.06 -47.69 25.53
CA LEU A 206 -21.12 -47.35 26.96
C LEU A 206 -22.56 -47.31 27.51
N ALA A 207 -23.55 -46.96 26.68
CA ALA A 207 -24.96 -46.90 27.07
C ALA A 207 -25.52 -48.18 27.75
N PRO A 208 -25.22 -49.42 27.29
CA PRO A 208 -25.68 -50.63 27.99
C PRO A 208 -24.95 -50.88 29.32
N LEU A 209 -23.68 -50.46 29.47
CA LEU A 209 -22.92 -50.58 30.71
C LEU A 209 -23.47 -49.66 31.81
N GLU A 210 -23.83 -48.42 31.46
CA GLU A 210 -24.48 -47.47 32.36
C GLU A 210 -25.86 -47.97 32.83
N ARG A 211 -26.64 -48.59 31.93
CA ARG A 211 -27.92 -49.22 32.32
C ARG A 211 -27.72 -50.42 33.27
N ALA A 212 -26.61 -51.15 33.12
CA ALA A 212 -26.26 -52.26 34.00
C ALA A 212 -25.80 -51.81 35.39
N THR A 213 -25.07 -50.70 35.49
CA THR A 213 -24.67 -50.13 36.80
C THR A 213 -25.87 -49.52 37.51
N GLN A 214 -26.71 -48.74 36.83
CA GLN A 214 -27.93 -48.16 37.42
C GLN A 214 -28.91 -49.21 37.94
N ARG A 215 -29.01 -50.37 37.29
CA ARG A 215 -29.83 -51.50 37.77
C ARG A 215 -29.28 -52.19 39.01
N LYS A 216 -27.96 -52.20 39.21
CA LYS A 216 -27.31 -52.78 40.39
C LYS A 216 -27.38 -51.86 41.61
N GLU A 217 -27.47 -50.56 41.41
CA GLU A 217 -27.60 -49.56 42.49
C GLU A 217 -29.05 -49.40 43.01
N ALA A 218 -30.04 -49.91 42.27
CA ALA A 218 -31.47 -49.82 42.61
C ALA A 218 -32.02 -51.06 43.36
N THR A 219 -31.18 -52.05 43.65
CA THR A 219 -31.46 -53.27 44.44
C THR A 219 -30.64 -53.28 45.71
#